data_AF-A0A830ELS3-F1
#
_entry.id   AF-A0A830ELS3-F1
#
_cell.length_a   1.000
_cell.length_b   1.000
_cell.length_c   1.000
_cell.angle_alpha   90.00
_cell.angle_beta   90.00
_cell.angle_gamma   90.00
#
_symmetry.space_group_name_H-M   'P 1'
#
loop_
_entity.id
_entity.type
_entity.pdbx_description
1 polymer ?
#
loop_
_entity_poly.entity_id
_entity_poly.type
_entity_poly.pdbx_seq_one_letter_code
_entity_poly.pdbx_strand_id
1 'polypeptide(L)'
;MGVYPDDEEFIQSPEPYLGEAVTTGGDVQQVSPLVIEVETTQGKHDVTITDSGLRPDVDDKVRVFGTLTDPRTIQSQYAFVVPSSGQWYAWSVSFLAGLWVLARLIAHWTVDVSRLRFQRRAEPLSIRRLLAARQSRGGDRDA
;
A
#
# COMPACT_ATOMS: atom_id res chain seq x y z
N MET A 1 21.52 -4.06 26.15
CA MET A 1 20.72 -3.64 24.99
C MET A 1 20.76 -2.13 24.98
N GLY A 2 21.46 -1.52 24.02
CA GLY A 2 21.49 -0.06 23.89
C GLY A 2 20.15 0.41 23.36
N VAL A 3 19.53 1.38 24.03
CA VAL A 3 18.43 2.15 23.46
C VAL A 3 19.09 3.12 22.50
N TYR A 4 18.82 2.96 21.21
CA TYR A 4 19.33 3.89 20.19
C TYR A 4 18.33 5.02 20.03
N PRO A 5 18.78 6.28 19.88
CA PRO A 5 17.91 7.40 19.58
C PRO A 5 17.12 7.13 18.31
N ASP A 6 15.83 7.45 18.36
CA ASP A 6 14.94 7.43 17.21
C ASP A 6 14.92 8.78 16.49
N ASP A 7 14.22 8.82 15.35
CA ASP A 7 14.05 10.02 14.54
C ASP A 7 13.45 11.21 15.27
N GLU A 8 12.60 10.99 16.28
CA GLU A 8 12.06 12.10 17.06
C GLU A 8 13.13 12.75 17.93
N GLU A 9 13.99 11.93 18.57
CA GLU A 9 15.04 12.40 19.46
C GLU A 9 16.14 13.16 18.72
N PHE A 10 16.67 12.61 17.62
CA PHE A 10 17.79 13.24 16.93
C PHE A 10 17.38 14.38 15.99
N ILE A 11 16.14 14.42 15.49
CA ILE A 11 15.66 15.55 14.67
C ILE A 11 15.42 16.79 15.55
N GLN A 12 14.96 16.60 16.79
CA GLN A 12 14.73 17.70 17.73
C GLN A 12 16.04 18.31 18.25
N SER A 13 17.06 17.49 18.49
CA SER A 13 18.34 17.94 19.02
C SER A 13 19.47 17.11 18.42
N PRO A 14 19.93 17.44 17.20
CA PRO A 14 20.94 16.64 16.50
C PRO A 14 22.34 16.75 17.11
N GLU A 15 22.68 17.90 17.72
CA GLU A 15 24.00 18.20 18.30
C GLU A 15 24.57 17.12 19.23
N PRO A 16 23.82 16.59 20.23
CA PRO A 16 24.31 15.51 21.09
C PRO A 16 24.46 14.16 20.40
N TYR A 17 23.85 13.96 19.24
CA TYR A 17 23.84 12.67 18.52
C TYR A 17 24.75 12.64 17.29
N LEU A 18 25.46 13.73 17.00
CA LEU A 18 26.47 13.75 15.93
C LEU A 18 27.60 12.77 16.25
N GLY A 19 27.80 11.78 15.38
CA GLY A 19 28.75 10.69 15.55
C GLY A 19 28.22 9.49 16.36
N GLU A 20 26.99 9.56 16.86
CA GLU A 20 26.32 8.47 17.58
C GLU A 20 25.55 7.55 16.62
N ALA A 21 25.30 6.31 17.06
CA ALA A 21 24.47 5.36 16.32
C ALA A 21 22.99 5.65 16.54
N VAL A 22 22.24 5.83 15.45
CA VAL A 22 20.82 6.19 15.44
C VAL A 22 20.01 5.20 14.61
N THR A 23 18.72 5.12 14.91
CA THR A 23 17.75 4.35 14.11
C THR A 23 16.72 5.30 13.53
N THR A 24 16.41 5.16 12.25
CA THR A 24 15.35 5.93 11.57
C THR A 24 14.55 5.05 10.64
N GLY A 25 13.31 5.44 10.34
CA GLY A 25 12.48 4.76 9.34
C GLY A 25 11.56 5.73 8.64
N GLY A 26 11.42 5.57 7.32
CA GLY A 26 10.65 6.50 6.50
C GLY A 26 10.26 5.93 5.15
N ASP A 27 9.49 6.70 4.40
CA ASP A 27 9.12 6.41 3.02
C ASP A 27 10.20 6.96 2.07
N VAL A 28 10.61 6.19 1.06
CA VAL A 28 11.65 6.60 0.12
C VAL A 28 11.07 7.59 -0.89
N GLN A 29 11.59 8.81 -0.88
CA GLN A 29 11.24 9.87 -1.84
C GLN A 29 12.17 9.85 -3.06
N GLN A 30 13.45 9.55 -2.85
CA GLN A 30 14.47 9.56 -3.89
C GLN A 30 15.50 8.47 -3.63
N VAL A 31 16.02 7.85 -4.69
CA VAL A 31 16.92 6.68 -4.61
C VAL A 31 18.38 7.00 -4.95
N SER A 32 18.68 8.20 -5.47
CA SER A 32 20.04 8.63 -5.83
C SER A 32 20.12 10.16 -5.92
N PRO A 33 20.50 10.87 -4.84
CA PRO A 33 20.84 10.35 -3.50
C PRO A 33 19.63 9.71 -2.80
N LEU A 34 19.88 8.77 -1.87
CA LEU A 34 18.81 8.14 -1.10
C LEU A 34 18.26 9.16 -0.08
N VAL A 35 17.01 9.58 -0.27
CA VAL A 35 16.30 10.51 0.61
C VAL A 35 15.05 9.81 1.10
N ILE A 36 14.90 9.72 2.41
CA ILE A 36 13.69 9.23 3.06
C ILE A 36 12.94 10.39 3.71
N GLU A 37 11.62 10.35 3.60
CA GLU A 37 10.73 11.20 4.37
C GLU A 37 10.39 10.48 5.68
N VAL A 38 10.72 11.14 6.79
CA VAL A 38 10.43 10.65 8.13
C VAL A 38 9.33 11.51 8.72
N GLU A 39 8.29 10.89 9.27
CA GLU A 39 7.16 11.58 9.87
C GLU A 39 7.32 11.58 11.39
N THR A 40 7.53 12.76 11.97
CA THR A 40 7.63 12.96 13.42
C THR A 40 6.43 13.75 13.93
N THR A 41 6.32 13.88 15.25
CA THR A 41 5.32 14.77 15.89
C THR A 41 5.39 16.24 15.45
N GLN A 42 6.51 16.70 14.88
CA GLN A 42 6.69 18.07 14.36
C GLN A 42 6.38 18.21 12.86
N GLY A 43 6.15 17.09 12.17
CA GLY A 43 5.83 17.04 10.76
C GLY A 43 6.77 16.12 9.98
N LYS A 44 6.78 16.33 8.67
CA LYS A 44 7.56 15.53 7.73
C LYS A 44 8.94 16.15 7.53
N HIS A 45 9.98 15.33 7.65
CA HIS A 45 11.36 15.75 7.55
C HIS A 45 12.14 14.86 6.58
N ASP A 46 12.89 15.48 5.69
CA ASP A 46 13.75 14.78 4.74
C ASP A 46 15.10 14.46 5.39
N VAL A 47 15.47 13.18 5.35
CA VAL A 47 16.76 12.67 5.84
C VAL A 47 17.50 12.02 4.67
N THR A 48 18.76 12.44 4.49
CA THR A 48 19.64 11.88 3.46
C THR A 48 20.40 10.68 4.04
N ILE A 49 20.36 9.56 3.33
CA ILE A 49 21.09 8.36 3.70
C ILE A 49 22.25 8.17 2.73
N THR A 50 23.44 7.98 3.29
CA THR A 50 24.66 7.69 2.54
C THR A 50 25.12 6.25 2.80
N ASP A 51 25.78 5.66 1.80
CA ASP A 51 26.41 4.33 1.88
C ASP A 51 25.47 3.15 2.19
N SER A 52 24.17 3.31 1.98
CA SER A 52 23.27 2.15 1.96
C SER A 52 23.54 1.38 0.67
N GLY A 53 24.18 0.21 0.74
CA GLY A 53 24.31 -0.73 -0.38
C GLY A 53 22.97 -1.28 -0.91
N LEU A 54 21.86 -0.65 -0.55
CA LEU A 54 20.50 -0.98 -0.90
C LEU A 54 20.06 -0.22 -2.14
N ARG A 55 19.14 -0.85 -2.88
CA ARG A 55 18.42 -0.26 -4.01
C ARG A 55 16.92 -0.34 -3.72
N PRO A 56 16.39 0.48 -2.80
CA PRO A 56 14.95 0.57 -2.60
C PRO A 56 14.28 1.20 -3.84
N ASP A 57 12.99 0.96 -4.01
CA ASP A 57 12.18 1.70 -4.98
C ASP A 57 11.56 2.94 -4.30
N VAL A 58 11.06 3.88 -5.11
CA VAL A 58 10.25 5.00 -4.59
C VAL A 58 8.96 4.44 -3.98
N ASP A 59 8.47 5.04 -2.90
CA ASP A 59 7.33 4.57 -2.07
C ASP A 59 7.59 3.28 -1.27
N ASP A 60 8.81 2.74 -1.27
CA ASP A 60 9.15 1.70 -0.31
C ASP A 60 9.38 2.29 1.08
N LYS A 61 8.96 1.53 2.10
CA LYS A 61 9.29 1.86 3.49
C LYS A 61 10.67 1.29 3.81
N VAL A 62 11.58 2.13 4.26
CA VAL A 62 12.94 1.71 4.62
C VAL A 62 13.19 2.00 6.08
N ARG A 63 13.82 1.04 6.76
CA ARG A 63 14.32 1.21 8.13
C ARG A 63 15.84 1.17 8.11
N VAL A 64 16.46 2.23 8.60
CA VAL A 64 17.90 2.44 8.56
C VAL A 64 18.46 2.51 9.97
N PHE A 65 19.56 1.80 10.15
CA PHE A 65 20.43 1.85 11.31
C PHE A 65 21.80 2.36 10.85
N GLY A 66 22.27 3.42 11.47
CA GLY A 66 23.47 4.11 10.99
C GLY A 66 24.03 5.07 12.00
N THR A 67 25.00 5.86 11.56
CA THR A 67 25.61 6.91 12.37
C THR A 67 25.22 8.27 11.80
N LEU A 68 24.77 9.18 12.66
CA LEU A 68 24.42 10.54 12.25
C LEU A 68 25.71 11.33 12.01
N THR A 69 26.05 11.61 10.75
CA THR A 69 27.28 12.35 10.41
C THR A 69 27.04 13.86 10.34
N ASP A 70 25.84 14.25 9.92
CA ASP A 70 25.36 15.65 9.88
C ASP A 70 23.93 15.70 10.42
N PRO A 71 23.40 16.89 10.78
CA PRO A 71 22.05 17.03 11.34
C PRO A 71 20.91 16.40 10.52
N ARG A 72 21.14 16.13 9.23
CA ARG A 72 20.19 15.46 8.32
C ARG A 72 20.83 14.39 7.43
N THR A 73 22.04 13.94 7.78
CA THR A 73 22.75 12.93 7.00
C THR A 73 23.12 11.76 7.90
N ILE A 74 22.66 10.58 7.52
CA ILE A 74 22.95 9.34 8.23
C ILE A 74 23.78 8.44 7.32
N GLN A 75 24.95 8.04 7.81
CA GLN A 75 25.73 6.98 7.19
C GLN A 75 25.13 5.64 7.59
N SER A 76 24.51 4.95 6.63
CA SER A 76 23.88 3.65 6.87
C SER A 76 24.93 2.59 7.12
N GLN A 77 24.76 1.81 8.19
CA GLN A 77 25.53 0.59 8.44
C GLN A 77 24.70 -0.65 8.12
N TYR A 78 23.42 -0.61 8.50
CA TYR A 78 22.43 -1.64 8.18
C TYR A 78 21.14 -0.95 7.78
N ALA A 79 20.50 -1.43 6.72
CA ALA A 79 19.18 -0.96 6.37
C ALA A 79 18.37 -2.10 5.75
N PHE A 80 17.06 -2.05 5.96
CA PHE A 80 16.11 -3.06 5.50
C PHE A 80 14.96 -2.38 4.78
N VAL A 81 14.63 -2.90 3.60
CA VAL A 81 13.53 -2.41 2.77
C VAL A 81 12.30 -3.28 3.03
N VAL A 82 11.18 -2.63 3.35
CA VAL A 82 9.86 -3.25 3.47
C VAL A 82 9.09 -2.88 2.21
N PRO A 83 8.94 -3.81 1.25
CA PRO A 83 8.26 -3.51 -0.01
C PRO A 83 6.78 -3.23 0.23
N SER A 84 6.31 -2.09 -0.28
CA SER A 84 4.90 -1.67 -0.16
C SER A 84 3.94 -2.47 -1.08
N SER A 85 4.51 -3.22 -2.03
CA SER A 85 3.79 -3.98 -3.06
C SER A 85 2.81 -5.06 -2.53
N GLY A 86 2.99 -5.54 -1.29
CA GLY A 86 2.08 -6.51 -0.67
C GLY A 86 0.65 -5.99 -0.47
N GLN A 87 0.49 -4.67 -0.33
CA GLN A 87 -0.81 -4.05 -0.04
C GLN A 87 -1.77 -4.15 -1.23
N TRP A 88 -1.26 -3.99 -2.45
CA TRP A 88 -2.05 -4.05 -3.69
C TRP A 88 -2.61 -5.45 -3.96
N TYR A 89 -1.82 -6.48 -3.64
CA TYR A 89 -2.25 -7.87 -3.74
C TYR A 89 -3.42 -8.16 -2.81
N ALA A 90 -3.30 -7.77 -1.53
CA ALA A 90 -4.35 -7.97 -0.54
C ALA A 90 -5.65 -7.24 -0.91
N TRP A 91 -5.55 -6.00 -1.38
CA TRP A 91 -6.73 -5.23 -1.82
C TRP A 91 -7.39 -5.86 -3.04
N SER A 92 -6.62 -6.25 -4.04
CA SER A 92 -7.14 -6.86 -5.28
C SER A 92 -7.84 -8.19 -4.99
N VAL A 93 -7.23 -9.06 -4.19
CA VAL A 93 -7.82 -10.35 -3.81
C VAL A 93 -9.08 -10.15 -2.99
N SER A 94 -9.08 -9.22 -2.03
CA SER A 94 -10.26 -8.91 -1.21
C SER A 94 -11.39 -8.32 -2.05
N PHE A 95 -11.07 -7.43 -2.98
CA PHE A 95 -12.04 -6.84 -3.91
C PHE A 95 -12.65 -7.91 -4.83
N LEU A 96 -11.83 -8.79 -5.42
CA LEU A 96 -12.29 -9.88 -6.26
C LEU A 96 -13.14 -10.90 -5.46
N ALA A 97 -12.74 -11.23 -4.23
CA ALA A 97 -13.51 -12.10 -3.36
C ALA A 97 -14.86 -11.46 -2.98
N GLY A 98 -14.87 -10.16 -2.66
CA GLY A 98 -16.09 -9.40 -2.40
C GLY A 98 -17.01 -9.36 -3.61
N LEU A 99 -16.48 -9.08 -4.80
CA LEU A 99 -17.24 -9.07 -6.05
C LEU A 99 -17.79 -10.46 -6.39
N TRP A 100 -17.01 -11.52 -6.14
CA TRP A 100 -17.44 -12.90 -6.34
C TRP A 100 -18.61 -13.27 -5.42
N VAL A 101 -18.51 -12.92 -4.12
CA VAL A 101 -19.58 -13.16 -3.15
C VAL A 101 -20.82 -12.35 -3.51
N LEU A 102 -20.66 -11.09 -3.92
CA LEU A 102 -21.76 -10.23 -4.36
C LEU A 102 -22.44 -10.79 -5.62
N ALA A 103 -21.66 -11.21 -6.62
CA ALA A 103 -22.17 -11.85 -7.83
C ALA A 103 -22.90 -13.17 -7.50
N ARG A 104 -22.35 -13.98 -6.60
CA ARG A 104 -22.99 -15.22 -6.11
C ARG A 104 -24.32 -14.90 -5.42
N LEU A 105 -24.36 -13.87 -4.58
CA LEU A 105 -25.57 -13.47 -3.86
C LEU A 105 -26.65 -13.00 -4.85
N ILE A 106 -26.31 -12.13 -5.79
CA ILE A 106 -27.23 -11.63 -6.83
C ILE A 106 -27.67 -12.76 -7.79
N ALA A 107 -26.78 -13.71 -8.12
CA ALA A 107 -27.10 -14.83 -8.99
C ALA A 107 -28.09 -15.82 -8.36
N HIS A 108 -28.05 -16.00 -7.03
CA HIS A 108 -28.92 -16.92 -6.30
C HIS A 108 -30.15 -16.26 -5.68
N TRP A 109 -30.12 -14.95 -5.44
CA TRP A 109 -31.19 -14.19 -4.79
C TRP A 109 -31.70 -13.08 -5.71
N THR A 110 -32.98 -13.12 -6.04
CA THR A 110 -33.64 -11.98 -6.68
C THR A 110 -34.11 -11.03 -5.58
N VAL A 111 -33.46 -9.88 -5.45
CA VAL A 111 -34.05 -8.76 -4.70
C VAL A 111 -34.99 -8.05 -5.65
N ASP A 112 -36.28 -8.30 -5.49
CA ASP A 112 -37.31 -7.57 -6.21
C ASP A 112 -37.50 -6.20 -5.52
N VAL A 113 -36.74 -5.21 -6.01
CA VAL A 113 -36.72 -3.83 -5.48
C VAL A 113 -38.10 -3.17 -5.57
N SER A 114 -38.99 -3.66 -6.44
CA SER A 114 -40.34 -3.13 -6.58
C SER A 114 -41.32 -3.61 -5.48
N ARG A 115 -40.98 -4.68 -4.73
CA ARG A 115 -41.85 -5.25 -3.68
C ARG A 115 -41.17 -5.51 -2.34
N LEU A 116 -39.88 -5.19 -2.18
CA LEU A 116 -39.11 -5.41 -0.94
C LEU A 116 -39.27 -6.84 -0.38
N ARG A 117 -39.32 -7.84 -1.25
CA ARG A 117 -39.42 -9.26 -0.85
C ARG A 117 -38.23 -10.06 -1.35
N PHE A 118 -37.62 -10.82 -0.45
CA PHE A 118 -36.58 -11.79 -0.77
C PHE A 118 -37.24 -13.07 -1.29
N GLN A 119 -37.01 -13.39 -2.57
CA GLN A 119 -37.40 -14.68 -3.15
C GLN A 119 -36.15 -15.42 -3.62
N ARG A 120 -36.07 -16.72 -3.28
CA ARG A 120 -35.05 -17.65 -3.79
C ARG A 120 -35.33 -17.90 -5.28
N ARG A 121 -34.38 -17.60 -6.17
CA ARG A 121 -34.54 -17.89 -7.62
C ARG A 121 -34.58 -19.41 -7.84
N ALA A 122 -35.53 -19.90 -8.62
CA ALA A 122 -35.65 -21.31 -9.01
C ALA A 122 -34.65 -21.71 -10.12
N GLU A 123 -34.19 -20.75 -10.93
CA GLU A 123 -33.15 -20.95 -11.94
C GLU A 123 -31.98 -19.97 -11.72
N PRO A 124 -30.73 -20.46 -11.59
CA PRO A 124 -29.55 -19.60 -11.51
C PRO A 124 -29.30 -18.93 -12.86
N LEU A 125 -29.03 -17.62 -12.85
CA LEU A 125 -28.65 -16.88 -14.05
C LEU A 125 -27.28 -17.38 -14.54
N SER A 126 -27.27 -18.14 -15.62
CA SER A 126 -26.04 -18.54 -16.30
C SER A 126 -25.55 -17.38 -17.17
N ILE A 127 -24.24 -17.11 -17.11
CA ILE A 127 -23.55 -16.08 -17.89
C ILE A 127 -23.82 -16.26 -19.40
N ARG A 128 -24.04 -17.50 -19.85
CA ARG A 128 -24.39 -17.83 -21.24
C ARG A 128 -25.74 -17.25 -21.67
N ARG A 129 -26.75 -17.21 -20.79
CA ARG A 129 -28.06 -16.61 -21.10
C ARG A 129 -28.00 -15.08 -21.18
N LEU A 130 -27.20 -14.43 -20.34
CA LEU A 130 -27.00 -12.97 -20.39
C LEU A 130 -26.27 -12.53 -21.67
N LEU A 131 -25.25 -13.29 -22.10
CA LEU A 131 -24.58 -13.07 -23.38
C LEU A 131 -25.52 -13.33 -24.56
N ALA A 132 -26.31 -14.41 -24.52
CA ALA A 132 -27.30 -14.70 -25.55
C ALA A 132 -28.41 -13.64 -25.64
N ALA A 133 -28.90 -13.14 -24.50
CA ALA A 133 -29.91 -12.07 -24.45
C ALA A 133 -29.39 -10.71 -24.90
N ARG A 134 -28.08 -10.45 -24.76
CA ARG A 134 -27.43 -9.24 -25.28
C ARG A 134 -27.21 -9.31 -26.79
N GLN A 135 -26.90 -10.51 -27.32
CA GLN A 135 -26.80 -10.75 -28.77
C GLN A 135 -28.14 -10.62 -29.48
N SER A 136 -29.22 -11.15 -28.90
CA SER A 136 -30.55 -11.06 -29.53
C SER A 136 -31.12 -9.64 -29.58
N ARG A 137 -30.69 -8.73 -28.70
CA ARG A 137 -31.09 -7.31 -28.74
C ARG A 137 -30.33 -6.48 -29.78
N GLY A 138 -29.27 -7.02 -30.37
CA GLY A 138 -28.48 -6.36 -31.42
C GLY A 138 -28.85 -6.79 -32.84
N GLY A 139 -29.64 -7.84 -33.02
CA GLY A 139 -29.97 -8.43 -34.33
C GLY A 139 -31.30 -8.00 -34.94
N ASP A 140 -32.11 -7.20 -34.24
CA ASP A 140 -33.47 -6.82 -34.66
C ASP A 140 -33.51 -5.36 -35.16
N ARG A 141 -32.65 -5.04 -36.14
CA ARG A 141 -32.64 -3.74 -36.84
C ARG A 141 -32.59 -3.82 -38.36
N ASP A 142 -32.61 -5.02 -38.94
CA ASP A 142 -32.59 -5.20 -40.40
C ASP A 142 -33.73 -6.12 -40.85
N ALA A 143 -34.93 -5.55 -41.01
CA ALA A 143 -36.01 -6.08 -41.85
C ALA A 143 -36.99 -4.95 -42.23
#